data_AF-D2XTY9-F1
#
_entry.id   AF-D2XTY9-F1
#
_cell.length_a   1.000
_cell.length_b   1.000
_cell.length_c   1.000
_cell.angle_alpha   90.00
_cell.angle_beta   90.00
_cell.angle_gamma   90.00
#
_symmetry.space_group_name_H-M   'P 1'
#
loop_
_entity.id
_entity.type
_entity.pdbx_description
1 polymer ?
#
loop_
_entity_poly.entity_id
_entity_poly.type
_entity_poly.pdbx_seq_one_letter_code
_entity_poly.pdbx_strand_id
1 'polypeptide(L)'
;ISASIPQLVEAITELQAQGVAIPDFPQDPQTDEEKSVRAIYAKVLGSAVNPVLREGNSDRRVAAPVKAYAQKNPHSMGDWSADSKTHVAHMSEGDFYGSEKSVILDSDDTLRIEHVDSAGSVTVLRDGLKVEADEIIDSA
;
A
#
# COMPACT_ATOMS: atom_id res chain seq x y z
N ILE A 1 -13.53 3.47 -2.80
CA ILE A 1 -13.03 3.46 -1.41
C ILE A 1 -11.83 2.54 -1.40
N SER A 2 -10.69 2.97 -0.85
CA SER A 2 -9.61 2.04 -0.53
C SER A 2 -9.93 1.45 0.83
N ALA A 3 -10.58 0.27 0.85
CA ALA A 3 -11.29 -0.22 2.03
C ALA A 3 -10.34 -0.56 3.18
N SER A 4 -10.65 -0.04 4.38
CA SER A 4 -10.09 -0.55 5.63
C SER A 4 -10.78 -1.85 6.06
N ILE A 5 -10.21 -2.57 7.03
CA ILE A 5 -10.83 -3.79 7.55
C ILE A 5 -12.25 -3.54 8.09
N PRO A 6 -12.53 -2.51 8.92
CA PRO A 6 -13.89 -2.24 9.37
C PRO A 6 -14.88 -2.00 8.23
N GLN A 7 -14.47 -1.25 7.20
CA GLN A 7 -15.32 -0.97 6.03
C GLN A 7 -15.62 -2.24 5.22
N LEU A 8 -14.64 -3.14 5.09
CA LEU A 8 -14.85 -4.43 4.43
C LEU A 8 -15.87 -5.27 5.22
N VAL A 9 -15.71 -5.39 6.52
CA VAL A 9 -16.61 -6.19 7.39
C VAL A 9 -18.05 -5.65 7.32
N GLU A 10 -18.22 -4.33 7.39
CA GLU A 10 -19.54 -3.69 7.27
C GLU A 10 -20.19 -3.99 5.91
N ALA A 11 -19.44 -3.88 4.82
CA ALA A 11 -19.92 -4.21 3.48
C ALA A 11 -20.30 -5.70 3.34
N ILE A 12 -19.52 -6.61 3.94
CA ILE A 12 -19.84 -8.04 3.96
C ILE A 12 -21.17 -8.27 4.69
N THR A 13 -21.33 -7.69 5.89
CA THR A 13 -22.56 -7.80 6.68
C THR A 13 -23.78 -7.22 5.93
N GLU A 14 -23.62 -6.08 5.27
CA GLU A 14 -24.70 -5.48 4.46
C GLU A 14 -25.12 -6.40 3.30
N LEU A 15 -24.17 -6.96 2.58
CA LEU A 15 -24.44 -7.89 1.47
C LEU A 15 -25.11 -9.18 1.96
N GLN A 16 -24.65 -9.74 3.08
CA GLN A 16 -25.26 -10.91 3.70
C GLN A 16 -26.71 -10.63 4.13
N ALA A 17 -26.99 -9.46 4.70
CA ALA A 17 -28.35 -9.04 5.06
C ALA A 17 -29.29 -8.91 3.84
N GLN A 18 -28.73 -8.65 2.66
CA GLN A 18 -29.46 -8.63 1.38
C GLN A 18 -29.59 -10.02 0.73
N GLY A 19 -29.09 -11.08 1.37
CA GLY A 19 -29.20 -12.46 0.89
C GLY A 19 -28.03 -12.93 0.01
N VAL A 20 -26.93 -12.18 -0.04
CA VAL A 20 -25.72 -12.60 -0.78
C VAL A 20 -24.91 -13.57 0.09
N ALA A 21 -24.77 -14.81 -0.36
CA ALA A 21 -24.05 -15.86 0.35
C ALA A 21 -22.52 -15.73 0.16
N ILE A 22 -21.89 -14.81 0.89
CA ILE A 22 -20.44 -14.64 0.98
C ILE A 22 -19.94 -14.91 2.41
N PRO A 23 -18.72 -15.46 2.58
CA PRO A 23 -18.19 -15.78 3.90
C PRO A 23 -17.81 -14.52 4.67
N ASP A 24 -17.82 -14.62 6.01
CA ASP A 24 -17.27 -13.59 6.89
C ASP A 24 -15.77 -13.38 6.64
N PHE A 25 -15.26 -12.21 7.03
CA PHE A 25 -13.82 -11.95 6.99
C PHE A 25 -13.13 -12.49 8.27
N PRO A 26 -12.27 -13.52 8.17
CA PRO A 26 -11.59 -14.06 9.34
C PRO A 26 -10.39 -13.16 9.71
N GLN A 27 -10.51 -12.43 10.82
CA GLN A 27 -9.44 -11.53 11.29
C GLN A 27 -8.18 -12.31 11.73
N ASP A 28 -8.38 -13.45 12.39
CA ASP A 28 -7.31 -14.33 12.87
C ASP A 28 -7.54 -15.79 12.39
N PRO A 29 -7.20 -16.10 11.13
CA PRO A 29 -7.53 -17.38 10.50
C PRO A 29 -6.71 -18.54 11.10
N GLN A 30 -7.39 -19.56 11.60
CA GLN A 30 -6.79 -20.76 12.20
C GLN A 30 -6.77 -21.94 11.23
N THR A 31 -7.68 -21.96 10.26
CA THR A 31 -7.79 -23.05 9.28
C THR A 31 -7.30 -22.63 7.90
N ASP A 32 -6.98 -23.62 7.05
CA ASP A 32 -6.56 -23.36 5.68
C ASP A 32 -7.68 -22.74 4.83
N GLU A 33 -8.94 -23.08 5.15
CA GLU A 33 -10.11 -22.46 4.53
C GLU A 33 -10.24 -20.98 4.90
N GLU A 34 -10.09 -20.64 6.19
CA GLU A 34 -10.10 -19.24 6.64
C GLU A 34 -8.93 -18.45 6.06
N LYS A 35 -7.74 -19.05 5.95
CA LYS A 35 -6.57 -18.42 5.30
C LYS A 35 -6.87 -18.13 3.82
N SER A 36 -7.51 -19.06 3.13
CA SER A 36 -7.92 -18.90 1.73
C SER A 36 -8.94 -17.77 1.56
N VAL A 37 -9.97 -17.72 2.40
CA VAL A 37 -10.97 -16.64 2.42
C VAL A 37 -10.31 -15.29 2.69
N ARG A 38 -9.43 -15.22 3.69
CA ARG A 38 -8.67 -13.99 4.01
C ARG A 38 -7.82 -13.53 2.82
N ALA A 39 -7.17 -14.46 2.13
CA ALA A 39 -6.35 -14.16 0.96
C ALA A 39 -7.16 -13.61 -0.22
N ILE A 40 -8.40 -14.09 -0.41
CA ILE A 40 -9.32 -13.54 -1.42
C ILE A 40 -9.71 -12.11 -1.05
N TYR A 41 -10.13 -11.87 0.20
CA TYR A 41 -10.50 -10.53 0.65
C TYR A 41 -9.31 -9.56 0.67
N ALA A 42 -8.09 -10.05 0.91
CA ALA A 42 -6.88 -9.23 0.83
C ALA A 42 -6.67 -8.58 -0.54
N LYS A 43 -7.18 -9.18 -1.63
CA LYS A 43 -7.12 -8.61 -2.98
C LYS A 43 -8.03 -7.40 -3.18
N VAL A 44 -9.08 -7.25 -2.36
CA VAL A 44 -10.04 -6.14 -2.45
C VAL A 44 -9.87 -5.12 -1.31
N LEU A 45 -8.96 -5.38 -0.36
CA LEU A 45 -8.58 -4.45 0.69
C LEU A 45 -7.64 -3.35 0.16
N GLY A 46 -7.72 -2.18 0.79
CA GLY A 46 -6.84 -1.07 0.48
C GLY A 46 -6.99 -0.56 -0.96
N SER A 47 -5.89 -0.09 -1.53
CA SER A 47 -5.90 0.51 -2.87
C SER A 47 -5.86 -0.55 -3.98
N ALA A 48 -6.92 -1.35 -4.12
CA ALA A 48 -7.00 -2.40 -5.14
C ALA A 48 -7.25 -1.88 -6.57
N VAL A 49 -7.90 -0.72 -6.72
CA VAL A 49 -8.30 -0.19 -8.04
C VAL A 49 -7.17 0.56 -8.75
N ASN A 50 -6.45 1.46 -8.04
CA ASN A 50 -5.45 2.31 -8.68
C ASN A 50 -4.30 1.53 -9.36
N PRO A 51 -3.75 0.45 -8.78
CA PRO A 51 -2.69 -0.33 -9.41
C PRO A 51 -3.10 -0.98 -10.72
N VAL A 52 -4.41 -1.23 -10.94
CA VAL A 52 -4.95 -1.81 -12.17
C VAL A 52 -5.22 -0.76 -13.25
N LEU A 53 -5.57 0.47 -12.85
CA LEU A 53 -5.95 1.52 -13.80
C LEU A 53 -4.78 2.42 -14.22
N ARG A 54 -3.69 2.46 -13.45
CA ARG A 54 -2.56 3.39 -13.66
C ARG A 54 -1.44 2.74 -14.46
N GLU A 55 -1.75 2.33 -15.67
CA GLU A 55 -0.79 1.80 -16.65
C GLU A 55 0.00 2.92 -17.34
N GLY A 56 0.56 3.84 -16.54
CA GLY A 56 1.29 5.01 -17.00
C GLY A 56 1.60 6.02 -15.90
N ASN A 57 2.38 7.04 -16.27
CA ASN A 57 2.80 8.09 -15.35
C ASN A 57 1.71 9.15 -15.09
N SER A 58 1.90 9.94 -14.05
CA SER A 58 0.92 10.91 -13.57
C SER A 58 1.27 12.35 -13.96
N ASP A 59 0.46 13.00 -14.81
CA ASP A 59 0.43 14.47 -14.95
C ASP A 59 -0.64 15.06 -14.01
N ARG A 60 -0.21 15.65 -12.89
CA ARG A 60 -1.11 16.31 -11.92
C ARG A 60 -0.81 17.80 -11.83
N ARG A 61 -1.80 18.61 -12.20
CA ARG A 61 -1.76 20.08 -12.15
C ARG A 61 -3.12 20.67 -11.80
N VAL A 62 -3.11 21.85 -11.19
CA VAL A 62 -4.35 22.59 -10.91
C VAL A 62 -4.88 23.19 -12.22
N ALA A 63 -6.16 22.98 -12.50
CA ALA A 63 -6.81 23.58 -13.66
C ALA A 63 -6.87 25.12 -13.52
N ALA A 64 -6.56 25.85 -14.59
CA ALA A 64 -6.50 27.32 -14.58
C ALA A 64 -7.79 27.99 -14.03
N PRO A 65 -9.02 27.53 -14.36
CA PRO A 65 -10.23 28.08 -13.77
C PRO A 65 -10.32 27.89 -12.25
N VAL A 66 -9.87 26.74 -11.73
CA VAL A 66 -9.83 26.46 -10.28
C VAL A 66 -8.86 27.42 -9.58
N LYS A 67 -7.69 27.66 -10.19
CA LYS A 67 -6.71 28.63 -9.67
C LYS A 67 -7.26 30.05 -9.67
N ALA A 68 -7.89 30.49 -10.77
CA ALA A 68 -8.50 31.81 -10.87
C ALA A 68 -9.66 31.99 -9.88
N TYR A 69 -10.45 30.94 -9.66
CA TYR A 69 -11.51 30.94 -8.64
C TYR A 69 -10.93 31.11 -7.23
N ALA A 70 -9.88 30.36 -6.88
CA ALA A 70 -9.23 30.45 -5.57
C ALA A 70 -8.58 31.83 -5.33
N GLN A 71 -8.10 32.51 -6.38
CA GLN A 71 -7.60 33.88 -6.29
C GLN A 71 -8.72 34.90 -6.01
N LYS A 72 -9.90 34.71 -6.62
CA LYS A 72 -11.08 35.58 -6.41
C LYS A 72 -11.81 35.28 -5.09
N ASN A 73 -11.71 34.05 -4.62
CA ASN A 73 -12.37 33.54 -3.42
C ASN A 73 -11.31 32.86 -2.52
N PRO A 74 -10.42 33.65 -1.89
CA PRO A 74 -9.38 33.10 -1.02
C PRO A 74 -10.03 32.37 0.16
N HIS A 75 -9.61 31.13 0.38
CA HIS A 75 -9.98 30.39 1.59
C HIS A 75 -9.14 30.89 2.77
N SER A 76 -9.63 30.66 3.99
CA SER A 76 -8.91 31.03 5.21
C SER A 76 -7.56 30.32 5.27
N MET A 77 -6.49 31.09 5.48
CA MET A 77 -5.15 30.60 5.79
C MET A 77 -4.84 31.03 7.22
N GLY A 78 -4.48 30.09 8.09
CA GLY A 78 -4.09 30.40 9.46
C GLY A 78 -2.76 31.18 9.50
N ASP A 79 -2.68 32.17 10.38
CA ASP A 79 -1.45 32.92 10.58
C ASP A 79 -0.33 32.02 11.13
N TRP A 80 0.86 32.17 10.57
CA TRP A 80 2.05 31.47 11.05
C TRP A 80 2.80 32.35 12.04
N SER A 81 2.91 31.88 13.28
CA SER A 81 3.75 32.51 14.30
C SER A 81 5.21 32.06 14.17
N ALA A 82 6.14 33.01 14.30
CA ALA A 82 7.57 32.70 14.41
C ALA A 82 7.90 31.89 15.67
N ASP A 83 7.04 31.91 16.68
CA ASP A 83 7.17 31.13 17.92
C ASP A 83 6.54 29.73 17.82
N SER A 84 6.09 29.31 16.63
CA SER A 84 5.52 27.98 16.43
C SER A 84 6.52 26.89 16.77
N LYS A 85 6.11 25.96 17.64
CA LYS A 85 6.92 24.79 18.03
C LYS A 85 6.61 23.53 17.20
N THR A 86 5.66 23.64 16.26
CA THR A 86 5.32 22.54 15.36
C THR A 86 6.55 22.19 14.53
N HIS A 87 6.93 20.92 14.56
CA HIS A 87 8.03 20.37 13.78
C HIS A 87 7.68 18.93 13.35
N VAL A 88 8.36 18.45 12.32
CA VAL A 88 8.31 17.03 11.96
C VAL A 88 9.35 16.31 12.80
N ALA A 89 8.92 15.26 13.50
CA ALA A 89 9.81 14.29 14.12
C ALA A 89 9.79 13.01 13.27
N HIS A 90 10.97 12.52 12.92
CA HIS A 90 11.17 11.29 12.16
C HIS A 90 12.33 10.49 12.79
N MET A 91 12.46 9.21 12.42
CA MET A 91 13.58 8.39 12.88
C MET A 91 14.91 8.95 12.33
N SER A 92 15.98 8.84 13.12
CA SER A 92 17.33 9.23 12.69
C SER A 92 18.13 8.07 12.10
N GLU A 93 17.74 6.83 12.41
CA GLU A 93 18.31 5.58 11.92
C GLU A 93 17.31 4.43 12.14
N GLY A 94 17.51 3.30 11.47
CA GLY A 94 16.71 2.08 11.64
C GLY A 94 15.33 2.11 10.99
N ASP A 95 15.08 3.06 10.10
CA ASP A 95 13.90 3.11 9.23
C ASP A 95 14.24 2.67 7.81
N PHE A 96 13.22 2.61 6.94
CA PHE A 96 13.40 2.22 5.54
C PHE A 96 14.43 3.08 4.80
N TYR A 97 14.49 4.38 5.10
CA TYR A 97 15.46 5.28 4.48
C TYR A 97 16.90 4.91 4.89
N GLY A 98 17.13 4.59 6.16
CA GLY A 98 18.44 4.21 6.66
C GLY A 98 18.92 2.81 6.27
N SER A 99 18.00 1.89 5.93
CA SER A 99 18.31 0.49 5.58
C SER A 99 18.30 0.17 4.08
N GLU A 100 17.83 1.10 3.24
CA GLU A 100 17.62 0.87 1.81
C GLU A 100 18.89 0.38 1.09
N LYS A 101 18.72 -0.66 0.28
CA LYS A 101 19.68 -1.12 -0.72
C LYS A 101 18.95 -1.27 -2.04
N SER A 102 19.60 -0.83 -3.12
CA SER A 102 19.04 -0.83 -4.47
C SER A 102 20.01 -1.45 -5.46
N VAL A 103 19.48 -2.15 -6.45
CA VAL A 103 20.23 -2.73 -7.57
C VAL A 103 19.49 -2.51 -8.88
N ILE A 104 20.24 -2.41 -9.97
CA ILE A 104 19.73 -2.46 -11.34
C ILE A 104 20.07 -3.83 -11.89
N LEU A 105 19.08 -4.53 -12.44
CA LEU A 105 19.26 -5.90 -12.93
C LEU A 105 19.82 -5.87 -14.36
N ASP A 106 20.91 -6.61 -14.62
CA ASP A 106 21.54 -6.60 -15.94
C ASP A 106 20.74 -7.39 -17.01
N SER A 107 19.84 -8.27 -16.58
CA SER A 107 19.03 -9.12 -17.45
C SER A 107 17.75 -9.60 -16.75
N ASP A 108 16.79 -10.08 -17.53
CA ASP A 108 15.61 -10.78 -17.03
C ASP A 108 16.01 -11.91 -16.07
N ASP A 109 15.33 -12.01 -14.93
CA ASP A 109 15.57 -13.04 -13.92
C ASP A 109 14.29 -13.40 -13.14
N THR A 110 14.37 -14.40 -12.27
CA THR A 110 13.31 -14.77 -11.34
C THR A 110 13.88 -14.90 -9.93
N LEU A 111 13.53 -13.93 -9.09
CA LEU A 111 14.02 -13.80 -7.72
C LEU A 111 13.15 -14.58 -6.72
N ARG A 112 13.77 -14.97 -5.61
CA ARG A 112 13.11 -15.51 -4.42
C ARG A 112 13.49 -14.66 -3.20
N ILE A 113 12.49 -14.33 -2.37
CA ILE A 113 12.70 -13.65 -1.08
C ILE A 113 12.61 -14.71 0.00
N GLU A 114 13.69 -14.88 0.75
CA GLU A 114 13.80 -15.87 1.81
C GLU A 114 14.33 -15.26 3.11
N HIS A 115 13.84 -15.78 4.23
CA HIS A 115 14.37 -15.52 5.56
C HIS A 115 15.21 -16.72 5.99
N VAL A 116 16.47 -16.47 6.34
CA VAL A 116 17.37 -17.46 6.94
C VAL A 116 17.50 -17.15 8.42
N ASP A 117 17.05 -18.07 9.28
CA ASP A 117 17.13 -17.87 10.72
C ASP A 117 18.56 -18.11 11.27
N SER A 118 18.76 -17.85 12.57
CA SER A 118 20.05 -18.02 13.23
C SER A 118 20.53 -19.48 13.32
N ALA A 119 19.65 -20.46 13.08
CA ALA A 119 19.98 -21.87 13.00
C ALA A 119 20.24 -22.33 11.55
N GLY A 120 20.08 -21.45 10.56
CA GLY A 120 20.23 -21.74 9.13
C GLY A 120 18.97 -22.31 8.47
N SER A 121 17.83 -22.33 9.16
CA SER A 121 16.56 -22.74 8.56
C SER A 121 16.06 -21.68 7.58
N VAL A 122 15.59 -22.13 6.41
CA VAL A 122 15.12 -21.25 5.34
C VAL A 122 13.60 -21.24 5.29
N THR A 123 13.02 -20.04 5.37
CA THR A 123 11.59 -19.81 5.12
C THR A 123 11.43 -18.94 3.87
N VAL A 124 10.76 -19.46 2.86
CA VAL A 124 10.46 -18.70 1.64
C VAL A 124 9.28 -17.77 1.91
N LEU A 125 9.52 -16.46 1.82
CA LEU A 125 8.52 -15.41 2.02
C LEU A 125 7.76 -15.11 0.73
N ARG A 126 8.49 -15.13 -0.40
CA ARG A 126 7.94 -14.98 -1.74
C ARG A 126 8.80 -15.73 -2.73
N ASP A 127 8.16 -16.44 -3.64
CA ASP A 127 8.82 -17.15 -4.73
C ASP A 127 8.33 -16.65 -6.09
N GLY A 128 9.13 -16.85 -7.12
CA GLY A 128 8.76 -16.56 -8.51
C GLY A 128 8.58 -15.07 -8.82
N LEU A 129 9.33 -14.17 -8.18
CA LEU A 129 9.31 -12.75 -8.50
C LEU A 129 10.07 -12.52 -9.80
N LYS A 130 9.33 -12.41 -10.91
CA LYS A 130 9.92 -12.08 -12.21
C LYS A 130 10.39 -10.64 -12.23
N VAL A 131 11.57 -10.44 -12.80
CA VAL A 131 12.16 -9.11 -13.04
C VAL A 131 12.68 -9.02 -14.47
N GLU A 132 12.71 -7.82 -15.01
CA GLU A 132 13.18 -7.50 -16.37
C GLU A 132 14.60 -6.92 -16.35
N ALA A 133 15.28 -6.98 -17.50
CA ALA A 133 16.52 -6.25 -17.71
C ALA A 133 16.31 -4.74 -17.47
N ASP A 134 17.29 -4.09 -16.83
CA ASP A 134 17.29 -2.70 -16.39
C ASP A 134 16.22 -2.34 -15.33
N GLU A 135 15.51 -3.33 -14.76
CA GLU A 135 14.59 -3.11 -13.65
C GLU A 135 15.35 -2.71 -12.37
N ILE A 136 14.78 -1.78 -11.60
CA ILE A 136 15.33 -1.34 -10.31
C ILE A 136 14.60 -2.12 -9.21
N ILE A 137 15.35 -2.78 -8.34
CA ILE A 137 14.82 -3.50 -7.18
C ILE A 137 15.42 -2.94 -5.90
N ASP A 138 14.54 -2.58 -4.97
CA ASP A 138 14.89 -2.02 -3.67
C ASP A 138 14.52 -2.99 -2.53
N SER A 139 15.31 -2.99 -1.46
CA SER A 139 15.02 -3.69 -0.19
C SER A 139 15.35 -2.80 0.98
N ALA A 140 14.50 -2.78 2.01
CA ALA A 140 14.68 -1.97 3.21
C ALA A 140 14.04 -2.62 4.44
#